data_AF-A0A536YXF3-F1
#
_entry.id   AF-A0A536YXF3-F1
#
_cell.length_a   1.000
_cell.length_b   1.000
_cell.length_c   1.000
_cell.angle_alpha   90.00
_cell.angle_beta   90.00
_cell.angle_gamma   90.00
#
_symmetry.space_group_name_H-M   'P 1'
#
loop_
_entity.id
_entity.type
_entity.pdbx_description
1 polymer ?
#
loop_
_entity_poly.entity_id
_entity_poly.type
_entity_poly.pdbx_seq_one_letter_code
_entity_poly.pdbx_strand_id
1 'polypeptide(L)'
;MFKWKKLGRVFTPQDVAGRSWLKEFAQAPCALIFDRFVRIYFSCRPQADADGQYVSYSAYVDVDRADPTKILDVSARPILELGALG
;
A
#
# COMPACT_ATOMS: atom_id res chain seq x y z
N MET A 1 -10.64 19.35 20.88
CA MET A 1 -10.55 19.32 19.39
C MET A 1 -9.24 18.67 19.00
N PHE A 2 -9.25 17.69 18.09
CA PHE A 2 -8.01 17.05 17.62
C PHE A 2 -7.18 18.05 16.80
N LYS A 3 -5.87 18.13 17.07
CA LYS A 3 -4.92 18.95 16.29
C LYS A 3 -4.23 18.06 15.27
N TRP A 4 -4.51 18.31 13.99
CA TRP A 4 -3.89 17.57 12.89
C TRP A 4 -2.53 18.17 12.52
N LYS A 5 -1.53 17.31 12.33
CA LYS A 5 -0.24 17.67 11.75
C LYS A 5 -0.18 17.11 10.33
N LYS A 6 0.04 17.97 9.34
CA LYS A 6 0.25 17.55 7.94
C LYS A 6 1.66 16.97 7.80
N LEU A 7 1.75 15.69 7.41
CA LEU A 7 3.04 14.99 7.24
C LEU A 7 3.53 14.95 5.78
N GLY A 8 2.66 15.27 4.81
CA GLY A 8 2.99 15.17 3.38
C GLY A 8 2.76 13.76 2.83
N ARG A 9 3.58 13.35 1.86
CA ARG A 9 3.49 12.03 1.21
C ARG A 9 4.37 11.02 1.94
N VAL A 10 3.75 10.18 2.76
CA VAL A 10 4.43 9.14 3.54
C VAL A 10 4.88 7.96 2.66
N PHE A 11 4.05 7.55 1.71
CA PHE A 11 4.29 6.38 0.86
C PHE A 11 3.73 6.61 -0.54
N THR A 12 4.39 6.03 -1.55
CA THR A 12 3.87 5.94 -2.91
C THR A 12 4.37 4.63 -3.53
N PRO A 13 3.51 3.84 -4.23
CA PRO A 13 3.93 2.57 -4.84
C PRO A 13 5.08 2.69 -5.83
N GLN A 14 5.20 3.84 -6.49
CA GLN A 14 6.20 4.11 -7.54
C GLN A 14 7.64 4.09 -7.02
N ASP A 15 7.84 4.35 -5.73
CA ASP A 15 9.17 4.31 -5.10
C ASP A 15 9.63 2.85 -4.85
N VAL A 16 8.74 1.87 -5.01
CA VAL A 16 9.04 0.45 -4.79
C VAL A 16 9.49 -0.22 -6.08
N ALA A 17 10.77 -0.59 -6.11
CA ALA A 17 11.37 -1.33 -7.22
C ALA A 17 11.05 -2.83 -7.19
N GLY A 18 11.14 -3.49 -8.34
CA GLY A 18 11.02 -4.96 -8.44
C GLY A 18 9.62 -5.55 -8.24
N ARG A 19 8.57 -4.71 -8.12
CA ARG A 19 7.18 -5.16 -7.92
C ARG A 19 6.26 -4.58 -8.99
N SER A 20 6.11 -5.29 -10.11
CA SER A 20 5.26 -4.84 -11.23
C SER A 20 3.77 -4.72 -10.88
N TRP A 21 3.31 -5.53 -9.93
CA TRP A 21 1.94 -5.54 -9.43
C TRP A 21 1.62 -4.37 -8.47
N LEU A 22 2.64 -3.66 -7.98
CA LEU A 22 2.56 -2.53 -7.04
C LEU A 22 3.07 -1.26 -7.75
N LYS A 23 2.30 -0.69 -8.66
CA LYS A 23 2.74 0.47 -9.45
C LYS A 23 1.88 1.70 -9.28
N GLU A 24 0.57 1.52 -9.21
CA GLU A 24 -0.35 2.63 -9.20
C GLU A 24 -1.23 2.61 -7.94
N PHE A 25 -1.31 3.79 -7.34
CA PHE A 25 -2.16 4.15 -6.22
C PHE A 25 -1.92 3.38 -4.89
N ALA A 26 -2.26 4.04 -3.79
CA ALA A 26 -2.41 3.42 -2.47
C ALA A 26 -3.80 3.78 -1.96
N GLN A 27 -4.81 3.05 -2.45
CA GLN A 27 -6.23 3.40 -2.28
C GLN A 27 -6.83 2.74 -1.04
N ALA A 28 -7.88 3.37 -0.50
CA ALA A 28 -8.67 2.86 0.61
C ALA A 28 -7.80 2.34 1.80
N PRO A 29 -6.90 3.17 2.35
CA PRO A 29 -5.99 2.72 3.39
C PRO A 29 -6.75 2.33 4.67
N CYS A 30 -6.35 1.21 5.28
CA CYS A 30 -6.85 0.73 6.57
C CYS A 30 -5.67 0.41 7.49
N ALA A 31 -5.61 1.04 8.66
CA ALA A 31 -4.50 0.89 9.59
C ALA A 31 -4.80 -0.16 10.67
N LEU A 32 -3.82 -1.03 10.94
CA LEU A 32 -3.77 -1.95 12.06
C LEU A 32 -2.52 -1.65 12.89
N ILE A 33 -2.73 -1.38 14.18
CA ILE A 33 -1.66 -0.97 15.09
C ILE A 33 -1.09 -2.20 15.79
N PHE A 34 0.22 -2.41 15.65
CA PHE A 34 0.99 -3.40 16.40
C PHE A 34 1.87 -2.71 17.45
N ASP A 35 2.48 -3.47 18.35
CA ASP A 35 3.33 -2.93 19.41
C ASP A 35 4.52 -2.12 18.87
N ARG A 36 5.12 -2.58 17.75
CA ARG A 36 6.35 -2.01 17.18
C ARG A 36 6.16 -1.17 15.92
N PHE A 37 5.05 -1.35 15.20
CA PHE A 37 4.80 -0.71 13.90
C PHE A 37 3.31 -0.50 13.68
N VAL A 38 2.97 0.32 12.70
CA VAL A 38 1.59 0.43 12.18
C VAL A 38 1.58 -0.16 10.78
N ARG A 39 0.75 -1.17 10.56
CA ARG A 39 0.52 -1.75 9.23
C ARG A 39 -0.63 -1.02 8.57
N ILE A 40 -0.41 -0.45 7.40
CA ILE A 40 -1.44 0.20 6.60
C ILE A 40 -1.70 -0.68 5.39
N TYR A 41 -2.85 -1.34 5.37
CA TYR A 41 -3.36 -2.08 4.23
C TYR A 41 -3.93 -1.12 3.19
N PHE A 42 -3.76 -1.42 1.91
CA PHE A 42 -4.30 -0.61 0.82
C PHE A 42 -4.51 -1.45 -0.46
N SER A 43 -5.32 -0.92 -1.37
CA SER A 43 -5.43 -1.45 -2.73
C SER A 43 -4.48 -0.74 -3.67
N CYS A 44 -3.82 -1.51 -4.54
CA CYS A 44 -2.90 -1.03 -5.56
C CYS A 44 -3.13 -1.78 -6.87
N ARG A 45 -2.55 -1.25 -7.95
CA ARG A 45 -2.72 -1.79 -9.28
C ARG A 45 -1.38 -1.89 -10.00
N PRO A 46 -1.19 -2.90 -10.88
CA PRO A 46 -0.21 -2.78 -11.95
C PRO A 46 -0.65 -1.69 -12.93
N GLN A 47 0.15 -1.45 -13.97
CA GLN A 47 -0.33 -0.73 -15.14
C GLN A 47 -1.53 -1.45 -15.75
N ALA A 48 -2.36 -0.69 -16.49
CA ALA A 48 -3.41 -1.28 -17.31
C ALA A 48 -2.85 -2.33 -18.28
N ASP A 49 -3.65 -3.36 -18.56
CA ASP A 49 -3.33 -4.32 -19.60
C ASP A 49 -3.50 -3.71 -21.01
N ALA A 50 -3.31 -4.54 -22.05
CA ALA A 50 -3.39 -4.11 -23.44
C ALA A 50 -4.77 -3.55 -23.84
N ASP A 51 -5.83 -3.93 -23.13
CA ASP A 51 -7.21 -3.48 -23.36
C ASP A 51 -7.58 -2.27 -22.49
N GLY A 52 -6.63 -1.74 -21.71
CA GLY A 52 -6.85 -0.62 -20.80
C GLY A 52 -7.51 -1.01 -19.47
N GLN A 53 -7.58 -2.32 -19.17
CA GLN A 53 -8.25 -2.83 -17.98
C GLN A 53 -7.29 -2.93 -16.82
N TYR A 54 -7.82 -2.75 -15.60
CA TYR A 54 -7.06 -2.85 -14.37
C TYR A 54 -7.50 -4.06 -13.54
N VAL A 55 -6.51 -4.72 -12.97
CA VAL A 55 -6.69 -5.61 -11.82
C VAL A 55 -6.28 -4.89 -10.54
N SER A 56 -6.83 -5.32 -9.40
CA SER A 56 -6.55 -4.73 -8.09
C SER A 56 -5.96 -5.78 -7.16
N TYR A 57 -4.85 -5.44 -6.51
CA TYR A 57 -4.21 -6.25 -5.47
C TYR A 57 -4.29 -5.54 -4.13
N SER A 58 -4.44 -6.31 -3.06
CA SER A 58 -4.27 -5.81 -1.70
C SER A 58 -2.80 -5.95 -1.28
N ALA A 59 -2.28 -4.89 -0.66
CA ALA A 59 -0.92 -4.79 -0.17
C ALA A 59 -0.92 -4.10 1.22
N TYR A 60 0.25 -4.02 1.82
CA TYR A 60 0.50 -3.29 3.04
C TYR A 60 1.83 -2.53 2.98
N VAL A 61 1.89 -1.45 3.76
CA VAL A 61 3.12 -0.77 4.17
C VAL A 61 3.16 -0.72 5.69
N ASP A 62 4.26 -1.16 6.27
CA ASP A 62 4.55 -1.02 7.69
C ASP A 62 5.36 0.25 7.90
N VAL A 63 4.94 1.08 8.85
CA VAL A 63 5.64 2.30 9.23
C VAL A 63 5.99 2.27 10.71
N ASP A 64 7.05 2.99 11.08
CA ASP A 64 7.45 3.15 12.48
C ASP A 64 6.34 3.82 13.29
N ARG A 65 6.09 3.30 14.49
CA ARG A 65 4.99 3.76 15.34
C ARG A 65 5.24 5.14 15.95
N ALA A 66 6.50 5.47 16.23
CA ALA A 66 6.89 6.77 16.77
C ALA A 66 7.06 7.81 15.66
N ASP A 67 7.43 7.37 14.45
CA ASP A 67 7.58 8.22 13.27
C ASP A 67 7.01 7.54 12.01
N PRO A 68 5.71 7.75 11.70
CA PRO A 68 5.05 7.08 10.57
C PRO A 68 5.58 7.51 9.20
N THR A 69 6.52 8.47 9.11
CA THR A 69 7.21 8.80 7.86
C THR A 69 8.34 7.82 7.52
N LYS A 70 8.74 6.98 8.48
CA LYS A 70 9.74 5.92 8.28
C LYS A 70 9.04 4.62 7.89
N ILE A 71 9.20 4.23 6.64
CA ILE A 71 8.75 2.94 6.13
C ILE A 71 9.69 1.85 6.66
N LEU A 72 9.12 0.80 7.25
CA LEU A 72 9.84 -0.34 7.82
C LEU A 72 9.79 -1.56 6.89
N ASP A 73 8.62 -1.83 6.30
CA ASP A 73 8.42 -2.94 5.38
C ASP A 73 7.30 -2.59 4.37
N VAL A 74 7.30 -3.24 3.22
CA VAL A 74 6.24 -3.16 2.23
C VAL A 74 6.04 -4.55 1.66
N SER A 75 4.78 -4.98 1.50
CA SER A 75 4.43 -6.32 1.01
C SER A 75 5.33 -6.83 -0.11
N ALA A 76 5.98 -7.97 0.13
CA ALA A 76 6.85 -8.62 -0.86
C ALA A 76 6.06 -9.23 -2.04
N ARG A 77 4.80 -9.61 -1.81
CA ARG A 77 3.84 -10.16 -2.77
C ARG A 77 2.44 -9.65 -2.44
N PRO A 78 1.47 -9.73 -3.38
CA PRO A 78 0.07 -9.46 -3.05
C PRO A 78 -0.40 -10.27 -1.84
N ILE A 79 -1.24 -9.68 -0.99
CA ILE A 79 -1.80 -10.38 0.18
C ILE A 79 -2.68 -11.55 -0.26
N LEU A 80 -3.41 -11.34 -1.36
CA LEU A 80 -4.24 -12.34 -2.03
C LEU A 80 -3.96 -12.31 -3.52
N GLU A 81 -4.03 -13.48 -4.14
CA GLU A 81 -3.99 -13.64 -5.60
C GLU A 81 -5.33 -13.22 -6.21
N LEU A 82 -5.35 -13.03 -7.53
CA LEU A 82 -6.60 -12.78 -8.25
C LEU A 82 -7.50 -14.02 -8.15
N GLY A 83 -8.78 -13.78 -7.89
CA GLY A 83 -9.78 -14.83 -7.92
C GLY A 83 -10.01 -15.36 -9.34
N ALA A 84 -10.65 -16.53 -9.43
CA ALA A 84 -11.14 -17.05 -10.69
C ALA A 84 -12.26 -16.16 -11.27
N LEU A 85 -12.51 -16.30 -12.57
CA LEU A 85 -13.71 -15.74 -13.19
C LEU A 85 -14.94 -16.38 -12.55
N GLY A 86 -15.92 -15.55 -12.23
CA GLY A 86 -17.19 -15.95 -11.62
C GLY A 86 -18.16 -16.62 -12.58
#